data_AF-A0AAN0SWB0-F1
#
_entry.id   AF-A0AAN0SWB0-F1
#
_cell.length_a   1.000
_cell.length_b   1.000
_cell.length_c   1.000
_cell.angle_alpha   90.00
_cell.angle_beta   90.00
_cell.angle_gamma   90.00
#
_symmetry.space_group_name_H-M   'P 1'
#
loop_
_entity.id
_entity.type
_entity.pdbx_description
1 polymer ?
#
loop_
_entity_poly.entity_id
_entity_poly.type
_entity_poly.pdbx_seq_one_letter_code
_entity_poly.pdbx_strand_id
1 'polypeptide(L)'
;MIAAGRGHTVALKCDNTVEATGWNKHDQCDVNDWHNIVAVAARWRRTIGLKPDGTVIAVGCVHTVGLKSDGTVVAECDNAYGQCDVCSWRNIRLPSK
;
A
#
# COMPACT_ATOMS: atom_id res chain seq x y z
N MET A 1 -0.99 -10.77 -10.76
CA MET A 1 -2.20 -10.40 -9.96
C MET A 1 -2.66 -9.02 -10.38
N ILE A 2 -3.96 -8.71 -10.40
CA ILE A 2 -4.48 -7.40 -10.82
C ILE A 2 -5.36 -6.81 -9.71
N ALA A 3 -5.20 -5.53 -9.43
CA ALA A 3 -6.04 -4.76 -8.51
C ALA A 3 -6.57 -3.50 -9.20
N ALA A 4 -7.84 -3.17 -8.98
CA ALA A 4 -8.49 -2.00 -9.57
C ALA A 4 -8.96 -1.00 -8.51
N GLY A 5 -8.49 0.23 -8.62
CA GLY A 5 -8.98 1.39 -7.88
C GLY A 5 -10.17 2.06 -8.59
N ARG A 6 -10.60 3.24 -8.11
CA ARG A 6 -11.76 3.96 -8.70
C ARG A 6 -11.46 4.53 -10.09
N GLY A 7 -10.19 4.73 -10.42
CA GLY A 7 -9.79 5.31 -11.70
C GLY A 7 -8.41 4.84 -12.19
N HIS A 8 -7.82 3.82 -11.56
CA HIS A 8 -6.53 3.25 -11.97
C HIS A 8 -6.55 1.74 -11.76
N THR A 9 -5.74 1.03 -12.52
CA THR A 9 -5.53 -0.43 -12.43
C THR A 9 -4.06 -0.69 -12.22
N VAL A 10 -3.75 -1.67 -11.39
CA VAL A 10 -2.39 -2.06 -11.00
C VAL A 10 -2.22 -3.55 -11.28
N ALA A 11 -1.11 -3.92 -11.90
CA ALA A 11 -0.76 -5.28 -12.25
C ALA A 11 0.59 -5.65 -11.64
N LEU A 12 0.61 -6.75 -10.89
CA LEU A 12 1.82 -7.43 -10.46
C LEU A 12 2.22 -8.48 -11.51
N LYS A 13 3.41 -8.29 -12.09
CA LYS A 13 4.03 -9.18 -13.09
C LYS A 13 4.74 -10.37 -12.44
N CYS A 14 5.04 -11.41 -13.22
CA CYS A 14 5.70 -12.62 -12.76
C CYS A 14 7.18 -12.42 -12.38
N ASP A 15 7.79 -11.32 -12.81
CA ASP A 15 9.14 -10.90 -12.45
C ASP A 15 9.19 -10.07 -11.15
N ASN A 16 8.08 -10.02 -10.40
CA ASN A 16 7.90 -9.25 -9.17
C ASN A 16 7.99 -7.72 -9.34
N THR A 17 7.83 -7.21 -10.55
CA THR A 17 7.66 -5.77 -10.83
C THR A 17 6.18 -5.41 -10.99
N VAL A 18 5.86 -4.11 -10.90
CA VAL A 18 4.48 -3.61 -10.93
C VAL A 18 4.29 -2.61 -12.04
N GLU A 19 3.14 -2.69 -12.73
CA GLU A 19 2.69 -1.68 -13.68
C GLU A 19 1.36 -1.09 -13.22
N ALA A 20 1.16 0.20 -13.42
CA ALA A 20 -0.09 0.88 -13.11
C ALA A 20 -0.52 1.79 -14.26
N THR A 21 -1.81 1.84 -14.51
CA THR A 21 -2.40 2.66 -15.57
C THR A 21 -3.73 3.27 -15.15
N GLY A 22 -4.10 4.39 -15.77
CA GLY A 22 -5.33 5.12 -15.51
C GLY A 22 -5.07 6.53 -15.01
N TRP A 23 -6.09 7.12 -14.37
CA TRP A 23 -6.02 8.45 -13.80
C TRP A 23 -4.86 8.54 -12.82
N ASN A 24 -3.99 9.55 -12.95
CA ASN A 24 -2.77 9.70 -12.14
C ASN A 24 -2.58 11.11 -11.53
N LYS A 25 -3.64 11.84 -11.19
CA LYS A 25 -3.50 13.20 -10.63
C LYS A 25 -2.98 13.27 -9.18
N HIS A 26 -2.78 12.14 -8.51
CA HIS A 26 -2.18 12.06 -7.18
C HIS A 26 -1.08 11.00 -7.14
N ASP A 27 -0.44 10.73 -8.27
CA ASP A 27 0.72 9.84 -8.35
C ASP A 27 0.41 8.38 -7.94
N GLN A 28 -0.87 7.98 -7.97
CA GLN A 28 -1.29 6.60 -7.66
C GLN A 28 -0.82 5.54 -8.67
N CYS A 29 -0.27 5.95 -9.82
CA CYS A 29 0.33 5.06 -10.80
C CYS A 29 1.88 5.09 -10.77
N ASP A 30 2.50 5.83 -9.84
CA ASP A 30 3.95 6.02 -9.78
C ASP A 30 4.62 4.82 -9.10
N VAL A 31 4.55 3.66 -9.76
CA VAL A 31 5.07 2.37 -9.27
C VAL A 31 6.38 1.94 -9.96
N ASN A 32 6.98 2.83 -10.76
CA ASN A 32 8.10 2.48 -11.65
C ASN A 32 9.33 1.95 -10.90
N ASP A 33 9.56 2.43 -9.67
CA ASP A 33 10.70 2.01 -8.84
C ASP A 33 10.42 0.77 -7.98
N TRP A 34 9.21 0.21 -8.08
CA TRP A 34 8.79 -0.92 -7.25
C TRP A 34 9.39 -2.23 -7.77
N HIS A 35 10.10 -2.91 -6.88
CA HIS A 35 10.75 -4.19 -7.14
C HIS A 35 10.54 -5.14 -5.95
N ASN A 36 10.61 -6.45 -6.24
CA ASN A 36 10.40 -7.52 -5.26
C ASN A 36 9.03 -7.42 -4.57
N ILE A 37 7.97 -7.25 -5.36
CA ILE A 37 6.60 -7.19 -4.85
C ILE A 37 5.94 -8.56 -4.94
N VAL A 38 5.28 -8.97 -3.85
CA VAL A 38 4.56 -10.27 -3.76
C VAL A 38 3.05 -10.09 -3.75
N ALA A 39 2.56 -8.89 -3.40
CA ALA A 39 1.15 -8.57 -3.50
C ALA A 39 0.92 -7.07 -3.79
N VAL A 40 -0.18 -6.76 -4.46
CA VAL A 40 -0.62 -5.41 -4.79
C VAL A 40 -2.10 -5.25 -4.44
N ALA A 41 -2.47 -4.05 -3.98
CA ALA A 41 -3.86 -3.65 -3.83
C ALA A 41 -4.03 -2.19 -4.25
N ALA A 42 -5.20 -1.89 -4.82
CA ALA A 42 -5.54 -0.59 -5.34
C ALA A 42 -6.92 -0.19 -4.80
N ARG A 43 -7.08 1.08 -4.39
CA ARG A 43 -8.37 1.62 -3.93
C ARG A 43 -8.45 3.10 -4.20
N TRP A 44 -9.61 3.62 -4.60
CA TRP A 44 -9.83 5.03 -4.95
C TRP A 44 -8.66 5.70 -5.70
N ARG A 45 -7.77 6.41 -5.00
CA ARG A 45 -6.59 7.13 -5.50
C ARG A 45 -5.27 6.62 -4.88
N ARG A 46 -5.19 5.33 -4.56
CA ARG A 46 -4.09 4.71 -3.79
C ARG A 46 -3.70 3.36 -4.37
N THR A 47 -2.40 3.11 -4.34
CA THR A 47 -1.78 1.83 -4.71
C THR A 47 -0.83 1.42 -3.60
N ILE A 48 -0.91 0.16 -3.16
CA ILE A 48 -0.02 -0.42 -2.16
C ILE A 48 0.63 -1.70 -2.70
N GLY A 49 1.87 -1.93 -2.29
CA GLY A 49 2.68 -3.11 -2.63
C GLY A 49 3.26 -3.73 -1.37
N LEU A 50 3.27 -5.06 -1.30
CA LEU A 50 3.85 -5.84 -0.21
C LEU A 50 5.15 -6.49 -0.69
N LYS A 51 6.21 -6.37 0.11
CA LYS A 51 7.48 -7.07 -0.07
C LYS A 51 7.53 -8.39 0.72
N PRO A 52 8.38 -9.35 0.34
CA PRO A 52 8.53 -10.63 1.04
C PRO A 52 8.89 -10.52 2.52
N ASP A 53 9.59 -9.45 2.90
CA ASP A 53 10.03 -9.19 4.28
C ASP A 53 8.92 -8.59 5.17
N GLY A 54 7.70 -8.42 4.65
CA GLY A 54 6.57 -7.80 5.33
C GLY A 54 6.52 -6.28 5.19
N THR A 55 7.49 -5.65 4.53
CA THR A 55 7.48 -4.21 4.26
C THR A 55 6.35 -3.85 3.29
N VAL A 56 5.57 -2.83 3.64
CA VAL A 56 4.53 -2.25 2.76
C VAL A 56 5.04 -0.93 2.19
N ILE A 57 4.90 -0.77 0.88
CA ILE A 57 5.15 0.48 0.15
C ILE A 57 3.85 0.99 -0.46
N ALA A 58 3.70 2.31 -0.59
CA ALA A 58 2.47 2.93 -1.06
C ALA A 58 2.74 4.20 -1.87
N VAL A 59 1.89 4.44 -2.87
CA VAL A 59 1.82 5.68 -3.66
C VAL A 59 0.37 6.11 -3.85
N GLY A 60 0.13 7.38 -4.17
CA GLY A 60 -1.22 7.95 -4.21
C GLY A 60 -1.50 8.99 -3.12
N CYS A 61 -2.75 9.43 -3.02
CA CYS A 61 -3.21 10.35 -1.97
C CYS A 61 -3.09 9.64 -0.60
N VAL A 62 -2.12 10.07 0.19
CA VAL A 62 -1.42 9.23 1.19
C VAL A 62 -2.32 8.89 2.39
N HIS A 63 -2.51 7.59 2.60
CA HIS A 63 -2.87 6.90 3.85
C HIS A 63 -2.02 5.63 3.90
N THR A 64 -0.74 5.78 4.21
CA THR A 64 0.21 4.67 4.34
C THR A 64 0.16 4.18 5.77
N VAL A 65 -0.05 2.89 6.00
CA VAL A 65 0.00 2.27 7.33
C VAL A 65 0.96 1.09 7.26
N GLY A 66 2.06 1.14 8.00
CA GLY A 66 3.07 0.09 8.09
C GLY A 66 2.98 -0.64 9.43
N LEU A 67 2.95 -1.98 9.40
CA LEU A 67 3.10 -2.82 10.59
C LEU A 67 4.57 -3.21 10.73
N LYS A 68 5.18 -2.87 11.86
CA LYS A 68 6.54 -3.28 12.19
C LYS A 68 6.54 -4.71 12.73
N SER A 69 7.68 -5.40 12.60
CA SER A 69 7.88 -6.75 13.12
C SER A 69 7.76 -6.85 14.64
N ASP A 70 7.90 -5.73 15.34
CA ASP A 70 7.66 -5.60 16.79
C ASP A 70 6.17 -5.46 17.18
N GLY A 71 5.26 -5.47 16.20
CA GLY A 71 3.81 -5.38 16.42
C GLY A 71 3.29 -3.96 16.63
N THR A 72 4.10 -2.92 16.37
CA THR A 72 3.68 -1.51 16.36
C THR A 72 3.28 -1.06 14.95
N VAL A 73 2.39 -0.07 14.89
CA VAL A 73 1.85 0.46 13.62
C VAL A 73 2.32 1.89 13.44
N VAL A 74 2.81 2.22 12.24
CA VAL A 74 3.12 3.58 11.81
C VAL A 74 2.18 3.97 10.70
N ALA A 75 1.72 5.22 10.68
CA ALA A 75 0.93 5.74 9.59
C ALA A 75 1.52 7.06 9.08
N GLU A 76 1.55 7.22 7.76
CA GLU A 76 1.92 8.47 7.10
C GLU A 76 0.82 8.84 6.11
N CYS A 77 0.15 9.97 6.36
CA CYS A 77 -1.11 10.28 5.70
C CYS A 77 -1.66 11.70 5.86
N ASP A 78 -2.69 12.04 5.06
CA ASP A 78 -3.54 13.22 5.28
C ASP A 78 -4.54 12.96 6.43
N ASN A 79 -4.31 13.57 7.59
CA ASN A 79 -5.09 13.34 8.82
C ASN A 79 -6.42 14.11 8.91
N ALA A 80 -7.00 14.58 7.81
CA ALA A 80 -8.24 15.36 7.82
C ALA A 80 -9.45 14.69 8.52
N TYR A 81 -9.40 13.37 8.73
CA TYR A 81 -10.43 12.60 9.46
C TYR A 81 -9.83 11.65 10.52
N GLY A 82 -8.63 11.92 11.06
CA GLY A 82 -8.03 11.14 12.17
C GLY A 82 -7.42 9.78 11.76
N GLN A 83 -7.17 9.56 10.48
CA GLN A 83 -6.75 8.26 9.97
C GLN A 83 -5.24 7.96 10.22
N CYS A 84 -4.45 8.95 10.63
CA CYS A 84 -3.05 8.79 11.06
C CYS A 84 -2.94 8.49 12.56
N ASP A 85 -4.05 8.46 13.31
CA ASP A 85 -4.06 8.33 14.77
C ASP A 85 -3.85 6.87 15.23
N VAL A 86 -2.81 6.22 14.69
CA VAL A 86 -2.45 4.81 14.96
C VAL A 86 -1.53 4.65 16.18
N CYS A 87 -1.18 5.74 16.87
CA CYS A 87 -0.25 5.74 18.01
C CYS A 87 -0.69 4.81 19.17
N SER A 88 -1.98 4.50 19.27
CA SER A 88 -2.56 3.62 20.29
C SER A 88 -2.57 2.13 19.88
N TRP A 89 -2.27 1.81 18.62
CA TRP A 89 -2.38 0.45 18.10
C TRP A 89 -1.14 -0.36 18.46
N ARG A 90 -1.34 -1.46 19.20
CA ARG A 90 -0.30 -2.40 19.65
C ARG A 90 -0.80 -3.83 19.54
N ASN A 91 0.12 -4.77 19.38
CA ASN A 91 -0.18 -6.22 19.30
C ASN A 91 -1.08 -6.59 18.11
N ILE A 92 -0.96 -5.87 16.99
CA ILE A 92 -1.70 -6.21 15.77
C ILE A 92 -0.99 -7.38 15.10
N ARG A 93 -1.71 -8.50 14.94
CA ARG A 93 -1.21 -9.75 14.36
C ARG A 93 -2.30 -10.32 13.46
N LEU A 94 -1.92 -11.06 12.43
CA LEU A 94 -2.89 -11.87 11.69
C LEU A 94 -3.51 -12.90 12.66
N PRO A 95 -4.83 -13.13 12.61
CA PRO A 95 -5.43 -14.18 13.42
C PRO A 95 -4.74 -15.50 13.10
N SER A 96 -4.20 -16.16 14.13
CA SER A 96 -3.71 -17.53 14.02
C SER A 96 -4.89 -18.42 13.60
N LYS A 97 -4.66 -19.27 12.60
CA LYS A 97 -5.60 -20.33 12.22
C LYS A 97 -5.88 -21.25 13.40
#